data_AF-A0ABD1FCX1-F1
#
_entry.id   AF-A0ABD1FCX1-F1
#
_cell.length_a   1.000
_cell.length_b   1.000
_cell.length_c   1.000
_cell.angle_alpha   90.00
_cell.angle_beta   90.00
_cell.angle_gamma   90.00
#
_symmetry.space_group_name_H-M   'P 1'
#
loop_
_entity.id
_entity.type
_entity.pdbx_description
1 polymer ?
#
loop_
_entity_poly.entity_id
_entity_poly.type
_entity_poly.pdbx_seq_one_letter_code
_entity_poly.pdbx_strand_id
1 'polypeptide(L)' 'MFSVKAAPTSGDKWTEDNPCLSNNTRLEVCQRCAKITKSPIVYPMCCKNKEEGFSWCMRYLKYPN' A
#
# COMPACT_ATOMS: atom_id res chain seq x y z
N MET A 1 27.99 33.59 8.05
CA MET A 1 27.32 32.39 8.63
C MET A 1 26.34 31.85 7.61
N PHE A 2 26.79 30.93 6.77
CA PHE A 2 26.01 30.37 5.67
C PHE A 2 25.39 29.05 6.13
N SER A 3 24.09 29.04 6.42
CA SER A 3 23.36 27.79 6.60
C SER A 3 22.83 27.31 5.25
N VAL A 4 23.70 26.63 4.51
CA VAL A 4 23.30 25.83 3.34
C VAL A 4 22.42 24.68 3.84
N LYS A 5 21.11 24.78 3.61
CA LYS A 5 20.18 23.67 3.77
C LYS A 5 20.06 22.96 2.41
N ALA A 6 21.09 22.19 2.06
CA ALA A 6 20.98 21.09 1.09
C ALA A 6 20.17 19.97 1.77
N ALA A 7 19.30 19.16 1.15
CA ALA A 7 18.81 18.96 -0.21
C ALA A 7 17.46 18.21 -0.10
N PRO A 8 16.61 18.14 -1.14
CA PRO A 8 15.51 17.20 -1.20
C PRO A 8 16.04 15.85 -1.71
N THR A 9 16.50 14.97 -0.82
CA THR A 9 16.69 13.57 -1.18
C THR A 9 15.34 12.87 -1.13
N SER A 10 14.87 12.43 -2.29
CA SER A 10 13.76 11.51 -2.50
C SER A 10 13.72 10.45 -1.41
N GLY A 11 12.79 10.67 -0.51
CA GLY A 11 12.60 9.94 0.72
C GLY A 11 11.26 10.41 1.24
N ASP A 12 10.25 10.32 0.38
CA ASP A 12 8.86 10.48 0.75
C ASP A 12 8.65 9.62 1.98
N LYS A 13 8.59 10.31 3.09
CA LYS A 13 8.42 9.79 4.42
C LYS A 13 7.08 9.07 4.41
N TRP A 14 7.10 7.77 4.13
CA TRP A 14 5.98 6.87 4.39
C TRP A 14 5.83 6.85 5.90
N THR A 15 5.11 7.84 6.42
CA THR A 15 4.86 8.02 7.84
C THR A 15 4.08 6.80 8.32
N GLU A 16 4.83 5.81 8.81
CA GLU A 16 4.73 5.15 10.12
C GLU A 16 3.40 4.49 10.56
N ASP A 17 2.36 4.40 9.72
CA ASP A 17 1.18 3.55 9.97
C ASP A 17 0.63 2.97 8.65
N ASN A 18 1.47 2.32 7.85
CA ASN A 18 0.97 1.47 6.77
C ASN A 18 0.96 0.03 7.30
N PRO A 19 -0.20 -0.54 7.65
CA PRO A 19 -0.26 -1.91 8.15
C PRO A 19 0.13 -2.94 7.07
N CYS A 20 0.29 -2.53 5.81
CA CYS A 20 0.95 -3.32 4.78
C CYS A 20 2.48 -3.41 4.97
N LEU A 21 3.15 -2.38 5.48
CA LEU A 21 4.59 -2.45 5.74
C LEU A 21 4.89 -3.32 6.97
N SER A 22 4.02 -3.30 7.97
CA SER A 22 4.18 -4.11 9.19
C SER A 22 3.68 -5.55 9.04
N ASN A 23 2.77 -5.82 8.11
CA ASN A 23 2.19 -7.15 7.91
C ASN A 23 2.45 -7.66 6.49
N ASN A 24 3.43 -8.55 6.38
CA ASN A 24 3.89 -9.09 5.10
C ASN A 24 2.77 -9.84 4.34
N THR A 25 1.88 -10.54 5.05
CA THR A 25 0.71 -11.18 4.45
C THR A 25 -0.24 -10.14 3.85
N ARG A 26 -0.45 -9.03 4.57
CA ARG A 26 -1.29 -7.92 4.07
C ARG A 26 -0.67 -7.26 2.85
N LEU A 27 0.64 -7.04 2.87
CA LEU A 27 1.41 -6.53 1.73
C LEU A 27 1.18 -7.40 0.49
N GLU A 28 1.39 -8.71 0.60
CA GLU A 28 1.28 -9.64 -0.53
C GLU A 28 -0.13 -9.68 -1.10
N VAL A 29 -1.16 -9.75 -0.25
CA VAL A 29 -2.56 -9.71 -0.66
C VAL A 29 -2.87 -8.42 -1.41
N CYS A 30 -2.51 -7.27 -0.84
CA CYS A 30 -2.80 -5.97 -1.44
C CYS A 30 -2.02 -5.75 -2.75
N GLN A 31 -0.77 -6.18 -2.83
CA GLN A 31 0.02 -6.10 -4.06
C GLN A 31 -0.55 -6.99 -5.16
N ARG A 32 -0.88 -8.26 -4.87
CA ARG A 32 -1.47 -9.19 -5.85
C ARG A 32 -2.83 -8.69 -6.32
N CYS A 33 -3.66 -8.22 -5.40
CA CYS A 33 -4.98 -7.68 -5.72
C CYS A 33 -4.90 -6.45 -6.61
N ALA A 34 -4.02 -5.49 -6.29
CA ALA A 34 -3.79 -4.31 -7.14
C ALA A 34 -3.24 -4.68 -8.52
N LYS A 35 -2.38 -5.71 -8.60
CA LYS A 35 -1.84 -6.22 -9.87
C LYS A 35 -2.92 -6.82 -10.78
N ILE A 36 -3.85 -7.60 -10.23
CA ILE A 36 -4.89 -8.26 -11.04
C ILE A 36 -5.98 -7.26 -11.44
N THR A 37 -6.41 -6.41 -10.51
CA THR A 37 -7.41 -5.37 -10.76
C THR A 37 -6.88 -4.24 -11.65
N LYS A 38 -5.55 -4.15 -11.80
CA LYS A 38 -4.84 -3.08 -12.52
C LYS A 38 -5.20 -1.68 -12.02
N SER A 39 -5.68 -1.58 -10.78
CA SER A 39 -6.24 -0.36 -10.24
C SER A 39 -5.31 0.21 -9.16
N PRO A 40 -4.77 1.44 -9.35
CA PRO A 40 -3.80 2.02 -8.43
C PRO A 40 -4.42 2.42 -7.07
N ILE A 41 -5.75 2.51 -7.00
CA ILE A 41 -6.48 2.81 -5.77
C ILE A 41 -6.68 1.60 -4.85
N VAL A 42 -6.60 0.39 -5.40
CA VAL A 42 -6.86 -0.85 -4.64
C VAL A 42 -5.77 -1.09 -3.60
N TYR A 43 -4.51 -0.77 -3.93
CA TYR A 43 -3.39 -0.93 -3.01
C TYR A 43 -3.55 -0.11 -1.71
N PRO A 44 -3.70 1.24 -1.75
CA PRO A 44 -3.89 2.03 -0.54
C PRO A 44 -5.22 1.71 0.16
N MET A 45 -6.27 1.31 -0.57
CA MET A 45 -7.56 0.93 0.01
C MET A 45 -7.44 -0.38 0.80
N CYS A 46 -6.76 -1.39 0.24
CA CYS A 46 -6.48 -2.66 0.90
C CYS A 46 -5.56 -2.49 2.11
N CYS A 47 -4.52 -1.65 1.99
CA CYS A 47 -3.63 -1.37 3.11
C CYS A 47 -4.36 -0.67 4.25
N LYS A 48 -5.14 0.37 3.98
CA LYS A 48 -5.89 1.08 5.03
C LYS A 48 -7.17 0.35 5.48
N ASN A 49 -7.43 -0.84 4.93
CA ASN A 49 -8.69 -1.56 5.09
C ASN A 49 -9.93 -0.68 4.85
N LYS A 50 -9.80 0.30 3.96
CA LYS A 50 -10.88 1.23 3.64
C LYS A 50 -11.95 0.45 2.88
N GLU A 51 -13.21 0.61 3.27
CA GLU A 51 -14.33 -0.10 2.62
C GLU A 51 -14.15 -1.63 2.58
N GLU A 52 -13.54 -2.19 3.63
CA GLU A 52 -13.19 -3.62 3.70
C GLU A 52 -12.30 -4.10 2.54
N GLY A 53 -11.48 -3.20 1.98
CA GLY A 53 -10.64 -3.46 0.81
C GLY A 53 -9.71 -4.67 0.98
N PHE A 54 -9.26 -4.98 2.20
CA PHE A 54 -8.48 -6.19 2.47
C PHE A 54 -9.33 -7.47 2.32
N SER A 55 -10.52 -7.50 2.91
CA SER A 55 -11.47 -8.62 2.80
C SER A 55 -11.93 -8.82 1.37
N TRP A 56 -12.18 -7.72 0.65
CA TRP A 56 -12.50 -7.75 -0.77
C TRP A 56 -11.36 -8.36 -1.59
N CYS A 57 -10.11 -7.90 -1.37
CA CYS A 57 -8.94 -8.47 -2.03
C CYS A 57 -8.74 -9.95 -1.72
N MET A 58 -8.95 -10.39 -0.48
CA MET A 58 -8.90 -11.81 -0.12
C MET A 58 -9.93 -12.64 -0.89
N ARG A 59 -11.18 -12.15 -1.00
CA ARG A 59 -12.25 -12.82 -1.77
C ARG A 59 -11.92 -12.84 -3.26
N TYR A 60 -11.46 -11.71 -3.79
CA TYR A 60 -11.11 -11.56 -5.19
C TYR A 60 -9.92 -12.44 -5.60
N LEU A 61 -8.89 -12.55 -4.75
CA LEU A 61 -7.77 -13.47 -4.96
C LEU A 61 -8.15 -14.94 -4.81
N LYS A 62 -9.17 -15.25 -3.99
CA LYS A 62 -9.68 -16.62 -3.82
C LYS A 62 -10.51 -17.07 -5.03
N TYR A 63 -11.18 -16.14 -5.71
CA TYR A 63 -11.96 -16.39 -6.92
C TYR A 63 -11.39 -15.56 -8.10
N PRO A 64 -10.19 -15.91 -8.58
CA PRO A 64 -9.63 -15.27 -9.76
C PRO A 64 -10.51 -15.61 -10.96
N ASN A 65 -11.12 -14.58 -11.55
CA ASN A 65 -11.96 -14.68 -12.75
C ASN A 65 -11.11 -14.60 -14.03
#